data_AF-A0A2V7M146-F1
#
_entry.id   AF-A0A2V7M146-F1
#
_cell.length_a   1.000
_cell.length_b   1.000
_cell.length_c   1.000
_cell.angle_alpha   90.00
_cell.angle_beta   90.00
_cell.angle_gamma   90.00
#
_symmetry.space_group_name_H-M   'P 1'
#
loop_
_entity.id
_entity.type
_entity.pdbx_description
1 polymer ?
#
loop_
_entity_poly.entity_id
_entity_poly.type
_entity_poly.pdbx_seq_one_letter_code
_entity_poly.pdbx_strand_id
1 'polypeptide(L)'
;MRGHVLMCAFLLLSCSRLNAQDSTPPPTGRLVDIGGRRLHIICKGAGTPTVITESGSSSFSIEWALVQDKVSAFTRICSYDRAGFAWSDRGPAENTVEETMDDLHRLLRAAGVAPPYVLVGHSIGGMYVRAYQRRYPDEVSGLVLVDATPEEDAEYLYDGKSAPGIQLNYDQLASVYAPYIKNPPPPLELPTAVDTPYNKLSPELQRDEVWAERLWRSRVDMPHSWITAESWRQEFVALRQLRLATPHALGDLPLIVLRRGRRTNDVLNQREADLVALSGVGKLVIATDSDHEIQLYQPDLVGQAIRDVIGETKVHLGSSRHL
;
A
#
# COMPACT_ATOMS: atom_id res chain seq x y z
N MET A 1 55.29 55.71 5.06
CA MET A 1 55.38 54.43 5.80
C MET A 1 54.24 53.53 5.35
N ARG A 2 54.58 52.31 4.88
CA ARG A 2 53.71 51.18 4.46
C ARG A 2 52.85 51.47 3.20
N GLY A 3 52.86 50.70 2.12
CA GLY A 3 53.34 49.34 1.84
C GLY A 3 52.31 48.68 0.94
N HIS A 4 52.71 48.22 -0.26
CA HIS A 4 51.86 47.52 -1.25
C HIS A 4 51.19 46.26 -0.67
N VAL A 5 50.03 45.82 -1.20
CA VAL A 5 49.75 44.42 -1.61
C VAL A 5 48.62 44.39 -2.66
N LEU A 6 48.89 43.58 -3.69
CA LEU A 6 48.12 43.16 -4.85
C LEU A 6 47.00 42.14 -4.49
N MET A 7 45.96 42.08 -5.34
CA MET A 7 45.29 40.84 -5.79
C MET A 7 44.43 40.02 -4.79
N CYS A 8 43.15 39.85 -5.11
CA CYS A 8 42.57 38.55 -5.50
C CYS A 8 41.05 38.67 -5.63
N ALA A 9 40.56 38.46 -6.86
CA ALA A 9 39.18 38.15 -7.13
C ALA A 9 38.84 36.79 -6.50
N PHE A 10 37.91 36.77 -5.56
CA PHE A 10 37.21 35.55 -5.17
C PHE A 10 35.79 35.63 -5.73
N LEU A 11 35.63 35.08 -6.93
CA LEU A 11 34.37 34.48 -7.34
C LEU A 11 34.10 33.33 -6.37
N LEU A 12 33.25 33.57 -5.37
CA LEU A 12 32.64 32.48 -4.62
C LEU A 12 31.63 31.80 -5.54
N LEU A 13 32.13 30.84 -6.31
CA LEU A 13 31.33 29.72 -6.79
C LEU A 13 30.76 29.02 -5.55
N SER A 14 29.55 29.39 -5.17
CA SER A 14 28.70 28.56 -4.32
C SER A 14 28.28 27.34 -5.14
N CYS A 15 29.21 26.40 -5.35
CA CYS A 15 28.87 25.04 -5.73
C CYS A 15 27.99 24.49 -4.61
N SER A 16 26.70 24.38 -4.91
CA SER A 16 25.74 23.60 -4.14
C SER A 16 26.36 22.24 -3.87
N ARG A 17 26.68 21.94 -2.61
CA ARG A 17 26.90 20.56 -2.20
C ARG A 17 25.55 19.87 -2.32
N LEU A 18 25.25 19.29 -3.47
CA LEU A 18 24.35 18.15 -3.52
C LEU A 18 24.96 17.13 -2.56
N ASN A 19 24.30 16.92 -1.41
CA ASN A 19 24.73 15.89 -0.47
C ASN A 19 24.77 14.57 -1.23
N ALA A 20 25.84 13.79 -1.07
CA ALA A 20 26.00 12.44 -1.60
C ALA A 20 24.95 11.43 -1.05
N GLN A 21 23.91 11.92 -0.36
CA GLN A 21 22.87 11.19 0.34
C GLN A 21 21.50 11.29 -0.37
N ASP A 22 21.43 12.00 -1.50
CA ASP A 22 20.20 12.23 -2.29
C ASP A 22 20.19 11.49 -3.65
N SER A 23 21.14 10.59 -3.91
CA SER A 23 21.09 9.73 -5.10
C SER A 23 20.07 8.60 -4.91
N THR A 24 19.18 8.41 -5.89
CA THR A 24 18.27 7.26 -5.94
C THR A 24 19.05 5.94 -5.80
N PRO A 25 18.76 5.11 -4.78
CA PRO A 25 19.38 3.80 -4.65
C PRO A 25 18.97 2.91 -5.83
N PRO A 26 19.83 1.95 -6.23
CA PRO A 26 19.45 0.99 -7.26
C PRO A 26 18.18 0.25 -6.84
N PRO A 27 17.22 0.03 -7.75
CA PRO A 27 15.99 -0.68 -7.41
C PRO A 27 16.29 -2.10 -6.93
N THR A 28 15.68 -2.52 -5.83
CA THR A 28 15.78 -3.89 -5.28
C THR A 28 15.12 -4.95 -6.18
N GLY A 29 14.35 -4.50 -7.17
CA GLY A 29 13.68 -5.30 -8.18
C GLY A 29 13.93 -4.72 -9.58
N ARG A 30 12.95 -4.87 -10.46
CA ARG A 30 13.03 -4.32 -11.83
C ARG A 30 11.99 -3.25 -12.05
N LEU A 31 12.31 -2.31 -12.93
CA LEU A 31 11.37 -1.35 -13.50
C LEU A 31 10.76 -1.95 -14.76
N VAL A 32 9.43 -2.04 -14.79
CA VAL A 32 8.66 -2.60 -15.91
C VAL A 32 7.86 -1.49 -16.56
N ASP A 33 8.04 -1.30 -17.86
CA ASP A 33 7.23 -0.36 -18.64
C ASP A 33 5.81 -0.92 -18.82
N ILE A 34 4.81 -0.14 -18.42
CA ILE A 34 3.39 -0.48 -18.50
C ILE A 34 2.63 0.34 -19.56
N GLY A 35 3.36 1.10 -20.39
CA GLY A 35 2.80 1.97 -21.42
C GLY A 35 2.71 3.42 -20.95
N GLY A 36 3.86 4.08 -20.84
CA GLY A 36 3.98 5.52 -20.57
C GLY A 36 4.59 5.87 -19.21
N ARG A 37 4.67 4.90 -18.31
CA ARG A 37 5.43 4.97 -17.05
C ARG A 37 5.98 3.59 -16.71
N ARG A 38 7.06 3.54 -15.92
CA ARG A 38 7.61 2.29 -15.40
C ARG A 38 7.26 2.12 -13.94
N LEU A 39 6.84 0.92 -13.57
CA LEU A 39 6.60 0.56 -12.17
C LEU A 39 7.65 -0.42 -11.68
N HIS A 40 8.09 -0.23 -10.44
CA HIS A 40 8.96 -1.18 -9.75
C HIS A 40 8.17 -2.40 -9.32
N ILE A 41 8.77 -3.58 -9.51
CA ILE A 41 8.30 -4.84 -8.96
C ILE A 41 9.49 -5.71 -8.54
N ILE A 42 9.39 -6.30 -7.36
CA ILE A 42 10.30 -7.30 -6.82
C ILE A 42 9.54 -8.59 -6.56
N CYS A 43 9.97 -9.68 -7.19
CA CYS A 43 9.38 -11.01 -6.99
C CYS A 43 10.41 -11.97 -6.41
N LYS A 44 9.99 -12.80 -5.45
CA LYS A 44 10.79 -13.89 -4.86
C LYS A 44 10.04 -15.21 -4.95
N GLY A 45 10.79 -16.31 -4.99
CA GLY A 45 10.23 -17.66 -5.04
C GLY A 45 9.63 -18.04 -6.40
N ALA A 46 9.04 -19.22 -6.45
CA ALA A 46 8.39 -19.77 -7.63
C ALA A 46 7.16 -20.60 -7.20
N GLY A 47 6.17 -20.72 -8.07
CA GLY A 47 4.94 -21.46 -7.80
C GLY A 47 3.69 -20.69 -8.19
N THR A 48 2.53 -21.31 -7.95
CA THR A 48 1.20 -20.76 -8.19
C THR A 48 0.24 -21.25 -7.09
N PRO A 49 -0.75 -20.44 -6.66
CA PRO A 49 -1.03 -19.05 -7.05
C PRO A 49 0.12 -18.08 -6.73
N THR A 50 0.31 -17.05 -7.55
CA THR A 50 1.28 -15.99 -7.22
C THR A 50 0.66 -15.05 -6.19
N VAL A 51 1.40 -14.72 -5.14
CA VAL A 51 0.98 -13.76 -4.12
C VAL A 51 1.36 -12.35 -4.55
N ILE A 52 0.41 -11.43 -4.58
CA ILE A 52 0.65 -10.01 -4.92
C ILE A 52 0.33 -9.18 -3.68
N THR A 53 1.29 -8.37 -3.23
CA THR A 53 1.11 -7.52 -2.05
C THR A 53 0.79 -6.09 -2.44
N GLU A 54 -0.14 -5.47 -1.72
CA GLU A 54 -0.52 -4.08 -1.85
C GLU A 54 -0.28 -3.33 -0.53
N SER A 55 0.38 -2.19 -0.63
CA SER A 55 0.88 -1.43 0.51
C SER A 55 -0.11 -0.40 1.04
N GLY A 56 0.11 0.04 2.28
CA GLY A 56 -0.65 1.10 2.93
C GLY A 56 -0.51 2.48 2.24
N SER A 57 -1.26 3.49 2.70
CA SER A 57 -1.41 4.80 2.02
C SER A 57 -0.11 5.55 1.76
N SER A 58 0.89 5.40 2.63
CA SER A 58 2.21 6.01 2.54
C SER A 58 3.34 4.98 2.57
N SER A 59 3.03 3.71 2.31
CA SER A 59 4.00 2.61 2.36
C SER A 59 4.49 2.20 0.96
N PHE A 60 5.58 1.45 0.94
CA PHE A 60 6.29 1.00 -0.25
C PHE A 60 6.42 -0.53 -0.27
N SER A 61 6.86 -1.09 -1.40
CA SER A 61 7.16 -2.53 -1.54
C SER A 61 8.13 -3.06 -0.47
N ILE A 62 8.95 -2.19 0.12
CA ILE A 62 9.96 -2.48 1.15
C ILE A 62 9.33 -3.11 2.41
N GLU A 63 8.13 -2.69 2.83
CA GLU A 63 7.49 -3.17 4.06
C GLU A 63 7.18 -4.68 4.01
N TRP A 64 7.09 -5.25 2.81
CA TRP A 64 6.78 -6.65 2.59
C TRP A 64 8.01 -7.55 2.60
N ALA A 65 9.23 -7.02 2.70
CA ALA A 65 10.47 -7.79 2.54
C ALA A 65 10.54 -9.00 3.48
N LEU A 66 10.15 -8.83 4.75
CA LEU A 66 10.15 -9.92 5.74
C LEU A 66 9.12 -11.01 5.41
N VAL A 67 7.95 -10.63 4.91
CA VAL A 67 6.92 -11.58 4.47
C VAL A 67 7.37 -12.29 3.19
N GLN A 68 8.01 -11.58 2.26
CA GLN A 68 8.53 -12.18 1.03
C GLN A 68 9.52 -13.31 1.33
N ASP A 69 10.39 -13.14 2.32
CA ASP A 69 11.36 -14.17 2.71
C ASP A 69 10.68 -15.44 3.24
N LYS A 70 9.51 -15.32 3.90
CA LYS A 70 8.73 -16.48 4.37
C LYS A 70 7.93 -17.13 3.25
N VAL A 71 7.26 -16.32 2.43
CA VAL A 71 6.33 -16.82 1.39
C VAL A 71 7.07 -17.43 0.21
N SER A 72 8.22 -16.88 -0.16
CA SER A 72 9.04 -17.37 -1.27
C SER A 72 9.52 -18.82 -1.12
N ALA A 73 9.48 -19.36 0.11
CA ALA A 73 9.79 -20.75 0.40
C ALA A 73 8.72 -21.74 -0.11
N PHE A 74 7.51 -21.29 -0.46
CA PHE A 74 6.42 -22.19 -0.87
C PHE A 74 5.55 -21.72 -2.04
N THR A 75 5.62 -20.45 -2.43
CA THR A 75 5.07 -19.98 -3.71
C THR A 75 5.81 -18.73 -4.18
N ARG A 76 5.47 -18.23 -5.38
CA ARG A 76 5.94 -16.93 -5.85
C ARG A 76 5.20 -15.82 -5.11
N ILE A 77 5.94 -14.80 -4.67
CA ILE A 77 5.38 -13.55 -4.12
C ILE A 77 6.00 -12.35 -4.84
N CYS A 78 5.19 -11.35 -5.15
CA CYS A 78 5.62 -10.11 -5.76
C CYS A 78 5.08 -8.91 -4.96
N SER A 79 5.95 -7.93 -4.75
CA SER A 79 5.63 -6.63 -4.18
C SER A 79 6.02 -5.55 -5.19
N TYR A 80 5.28 -4.45 -5.22
CA TYR A 80 5.43 -3.41 -6.22
C TYR A 80 5.23 -2.03 -5.60
N ASP A 81 5.76 -1.00 -6.25
CA ASP A 81 5.50 0.38 -5.85
C ASP A 81 4.46 0.99 -6.79
N ARG A 82 3.39 1.57 -6.23
CA ARG A 82 2.41 2.35 -7.00
C ARG A 82 3.07 3.52 -7.71
N ALA A 83 2.44 4.03 -8.77
CA ALA A 83 2.97 5.18 -9.50
C ALA A 83 3.23 6.38 -8.57
N GLY A 84 4.42 6.97 -8.64
CA GLY A 84 4.86 8.05 -7.76
C GLY A 84 5.46 7.62 -6.41
N PHE A 85 5.47 6.33 -6.09
CA PHE A 85 6.05 5.78 -4.87
C PHE A 85 7.44 5.18 -5.14
N ALA A 86 8.35 5.36 -4.17
CA ALA A 86 9.71 4.81 -4.17
C ALA A 86 10.37 4.79 -5.56
N TRP A 87 10.59 3.60 -6.15
CA TRP A 87 11.32 3.47 -7.42
C TRP A 87 10.43 3.67 -8.66
N SER A 88 9.11 3.66 -8.53
CA SER A 88 8.19 3.83 -9.65
C SER A 88 8.21 5.25 -10.20
N ASP A 89 8.08 5.35 -11.53
CA ASP A 89 7.88 6.63 -12.21
C ASP A 89 6.59 7.30 -11.68
N ARG A 90 6.51 8.63 -11.80
CA ARG A 90 5.33 9.39 -11.36
C ARG A 90 4.07 8.96 -12.11
N GLY A 91 2.95 8.94 -11.38
CA GLY A 91 1.60 8.75 -11.91
C GLY A 91 1.05 9.97 -12.67
N PRO A 92 -0.17 9.89 -13.21
CA PRO A 92 -0.90 11.09 -13.61
C PRO A 92 -1.15 11.99 -12.39
N ALA A 93 -1.48 13.26 -12.63
CA ALA A 93 -1.76 14.21 -11.56
C ALA A 93 -2.97 13.79 -10.70
N GLU A 94 -3.93 13.09 -11.31
CA GLU A 94 -5.07 12.49 -10.66
C GLU A 94 -4.82 10.98 -10.55
N ASN A 95 -4.46 10.50 -9.36
CA ASN A 95 -4.23 9.07 -9.14
C ASN A 95 -5.46 8.46 -8.45
N THR A 96 -6.35 7.87 -9.24
CA THR A 96 -7.59 7.23 -8.76
C THR A 96 -7.34 5.77 -8.39
N VAL A 97 -8.29 5.18 -7.65
CA VAL A 97 -8.26 3.75 -7.33
C VAL A 97 -8.29 2.92 -8.60
N GLU A 98 -9.13 3.31 -9.56
CA GLU A 98 -9.26 2.65 -10.86
C GLU A 98 -7.95 2.67 -11.65
N GLU A 99 -7.30 3.84 -11.77
CA GLU A 99 -6.02 3.95 -12.49
C GLU A 99 -4.93 3.13 -11.79
N THR A 100 -4.90 3.14 -10.45
CA THR A 100 -3.93 2.34 -9.69
C THR A 100 -4.10 0.84 -9.95
N MET A 101 -5.35 0.35 -10.05
CA MET A 101 -5.61 -1.06 -10.34
C MET A 101 -5.39 -1.44 -11.80
N ASP A 102 -5.63 -0.52 -12.74
CA ASP A 102 -5.27 -0.70 -14.14
C ASP A 102 -3.74 -0.67 -14.34
N ASP A 103 -3.02 0.13 -13.56
CA ASP A 103 -1.56 0.10 -13.47
C ASP A 103 -1.05 -1.25 -12.95
N LEU A 104 -1.64 -1.78 -11.87
CA LEU A 104 -1.28 -3.09 -11.35
C LEU A 104 -1.55 -4.20 -12.38
N HIS A 105 -2.71 -4.19 -13.04
CA HIS A 105 -3.06 -5.19 -14.06
C HIS A 105 -2.06 -5.18 -15.23
N ARG A 106 -1.74 -3.98 -15.75
CA ARG A 106 -0.74 -3.80 -16.81
C ARG A 106 0.65 -4.23 -16.35
N LEU A 107 1.03 -3.91 -15.12
CA LEU A 107 2.28 -4.32 -14.52
C LEU A 107 2.40 -5.85 -14.48
N LEU A 108 1.41 -6.55 -13.94
CA LEU A 108 1.46 -8.02 -13.82
C LEU A 108 1.58 -8.68 -15.20
N ARG A 109 0.85 -8.17 -16.21
CA ARG A 109 0.95 -8.66 -17.59
C ARG A 109 2.31 -8.37 -18.22
N ALA A 110 2.79 -7.13 -18.20
CA ALA A 110 4.10 -6.75 -18.74
C ALA A 110 5.25 -7.44 -17.99
N ALA A 111 5.04 -7.77 -16.72
CA ALA A 111 5.96 -8.52 -15.89
C ALA A 111 5.96 -10.03 -16.18
N GLY A 112 5.00 -10.56 -16.96
CA GLY A 112 4.84 -12.00 -17.15
C GLY A 112 4.48 -12.74 -15.86
N VAL A 113 3.74 -12.08 -14.96
CA VAL A 113 3.22 -12.67 -13.72
C VAL A 113 1.78 -13.10 -13.99
N ALA A 114 1.58 -14.39 -14.27
CA ALA A 114 0.27 -14.92 -14.67
C ALA A 114 -0.64 -15.24 -13.46
N PRO A 115 -1.98 -15.09 -13.60
CA PRO A 115 -2.95 -15.54 -12.61
C PRO A 115 -3.00 -17.09 -12.50
N PRO A 116 -3.62 -17.66 -11.46
CA PRO A 116 -4.37 -16.99 -10.39
C PRO A 116 -3.50 -16.30 -9.35
N TYR A 117 -4.06 -15.25 -8.74
CA TYR A 117 -3.43 -14.46 -7.68
C TYR A 117 -4.07 -14.67 -6.32
N VAL A 118 -3.25 -14.69 -5.28
CA VAL A 118 -3.69 -14.37 -3.92
C VAL A 118 -3.27 -12.93 -3.64
N LEU A 119 -4.23 -12.05 -3.39
CA LEU A 119 -3.92 -10.64 -3.11
C LEU A 119 -3.84 -10.39 -1.61
N VAL A 120 -2.84 -9.63 -1.19
CA VAL A 120 -2.56 -9.33 0.23
C VAL A 120 -2.53 -7.82 0.39
N GLY A 121 -3.51 -7.24 1.09
CA GLY A 121 -3.62 -5.78 1.23
C GLY A 121 -3.44 -5.31 2.66
N HIS A 122 -2.47 -4.42 2.92
CA HIS A 122 -2.26 -3.79 4.23
C HIS A 122 -2.98 -2.45 4.32
N SER A 123 -3.72 -2.18 5.41
CA SER A 123 -4.34 -0.87 5.64
C SER A 123 -5.25 -0.46 4.47
N ILE A 124 -5.05 0.71 3.85
CA ILE A 124 -5.76 1.13 2.62
C ILE A 124 -5.56 0.14 1.46
N GLY A 125 -4.47 -0.61 1.46
CA GLY A 125 -4.20 -1.66 0.48
C GLY A 125 -5.31 -2.71 0.45
N GLY A 126 -6.03 -2.90 1.56
CA GLY A 126 -7.23 -3.73 1.60
C GLY A 126 -8.35 -3.24 0.67
N MET A 127 -8.54 -1.93 0.54
CA MET A 127 -9.49 -1.33 -0.41
C MET A 127 -9.05 -1.62 -1.85
N TYR A 128 -7.77 -1.40 -2.17
CA TYR A 128 -7.21 -1.63 -3.50
C TYR A 128 -7.31 -3.10 -3.94
N VAL A 129 -6.91 -4.07 -3.11
CA VAL A 129 -7.01 -5.50 -3.50
C VAL A 129 -8.46 -5.95 -3.70
N ARG A 130 -9.40 -5.36 -2.96
CA ARG A 130 -10.84 -5.61 -3.15
C ARG A 130 -11.36 -4.95 -4.43
N ALA A 131 -10.89 -3.75 -4.77
CA ALA A 131 -11.18 -3.10 -6.04
C ALA A 131 -10.64 -3.92 -7.22
N TYR A 132 -9.40 -4.42 -7.13
CA TYR A 132 -8.84 -5.34 -8.13
C TYR A 132 -9.69 -6.59 -8.27
N GLN A 133 -10.06 -7.25 -7.17
CA GLN A 133 -10.89 -8.45 -7.20
C GLN A 133 -12.24 -8.21 -7.85
N ARG A 134 -12.90 -7.07 -7.58
CA ARG A 134 -14.18 -6.72 -8.23
C ARG A 134 -14.04 -6.52 -9.74
N ARG A 135 -12.90 -6.00 -10.19
CA ARG A 135 -12.64 -5.67 -11.61
C ARG A 135 -12.13 -6.87 -12.41
N TYR A 136 -11.35 -7.74 -11.78
CA TYR A 136 -10.72 -8.91 -12.39
C TYR A 136 -10.99 -10.18 -11.56
N PRO A 137 -12.26 -10.57 -11.33
CA PRO A 137 -12.62 -11.63 -10.39
C PRO A 137 -12.03 -12.99 -10.79
N ASP A 138 -11.93 -13.28 -12.09
CA ASP A 138 -11.39 -14.54 -12.61
C ASP A 138 -9.87 -14.68 -12.43
N GLU A 139 -9.17 -13.58 -12.09
CA GLU A 139 -7.72 -13.59 -11.86
C GLU A 139 -7.38 -13.81 -10.38
N VAL A 140 -8.35 -13.70 -9.46
CA VAL A 140 -8.12 -13.74 -8.00
C VAL A 140 -8.68 -15.00 -7.40
N SER A 141 -7.83 -15.77 -6.73
CA SER A 141 -8.20 -17.04 -6.08
C SER A 141 -8.27 -16.96 -4.55
N GLY A 142 -7.88 -15.85 -3.94
CA GLY A 142 -8.00 -15.64 -2.51
C GLY A 142 -7.49 -14.27 -2.06
N LEU A 143 -7.87 -13.86 -0.84
CA LEU A 143 -7.49 -12.59 -0.23
C LEU A 143 -6.92 -12.77 1.17
N VAL A 144 -5.92 -11.97 1.52
CA VAL A 144 -5.49 -11.73 2.90
C VAL A 144 -5.55 -10.23 3.18
N LEU A 145 -6.36 -9.84 4.16
CA LEU A 145 -6.50 -8.44 4.58
C LEU A 145 -5.69 -8.23 5.86
N VAL A 146 -4.66 -7.38 5.82
CA VAL A 146 -3.71 -7.17 6.92
C VAL A 146 -3.98 -5.81 7.56
N ASP A 147 -4.61 -5.81 8.74
CA ASP A 147 -5.06 -4.59 9.44
C ASP A 147 -5.74 -3.59 8.49
N ALA A 148 -6.56 -4.14 7.59
CA ALA A 148 -7.11 -3.41 6.46
C ALA A 148 -8.15 -2.40 6.94
N THR A 149 -8.12 -1.19 6.39
CA THR A 149 -9.04 -0.11 6.74
C THR A 149 -10.48 -0.49 6.37
N PRO A 150 -11.39 -0.68 7.35
CA PRO A 150 -12.81 -0.85 7.08
C PRO A 150 -13.41 0.40 6.43
N GLU A 151 -14.54 0.27 5.73
CA GLU A 151 -15.09 1.40 4.96
C GLU A 151 -15.50 2.59 5.84
N GLU A 152 -15.89 2.32 7.09
CA GLU A 152 -16.26 3.33 8.08
C GLU A 152 -15.07 4.04 8.77
N ASP A 153 -13.83 3.60 8.54
CA ASP A 153 -12.64 4.05 9.29
C ASP A 153 -11.72 5.00 8.51
N ALA A 154 -12.04 5.28 7.24
CA ALA A 154 -11.37 6.34 6.48
C ALA A 154 -11.87 7.72 6.94
N GLU A 155 -11.33 8.24 8.03
CA GLU A 155 -11.80 9.48 8.65
C GLU A 155 -11.13 10.76 8.10
N TYR A 156 -11.90 11.85 8.08
CA TYR A 156 -11.48 13.18 7.69
C TYR A 156 -11.89 14.21 8.74
N LEU A 157 -11.08 15.26 8.90
CA LEU A 157 -11.40 16.38 9.80
C LEU A 157 -12.29 17.39 9.07
N TYR A 158 -13.60 17.27 9.23
CA TYR A 158 -14.60 18.17 8.64
C TYR A 158 -15.26 19.02 9.74
N ASP A 159 -15.27 20.35 9.55
CA ASP A 159 -15.83 21.32 10.52
C ASP A 159 -15.30 21.10 11.96
N GLY A 160 -14.00 20.84 12.08
CA GLY A 160 -13.32 20.61 13.35
C GLY A 160 -13.66 19.28 14.05
N LYS A 161 -14.37 18.37 13.38
CA LYS A 161 -14.76 17.05 13.92
C LYS A 161 -14.29 15.93 12.99
N SER A 162 -13.95 14.78 13.58
CA SER A 162 -13.69 13.58 12.79
C SER A 162 -15.00 13.06 12.20
N ALA A 163 -14.99 12.75 10.91
CA ALA A 163 -16.12 12.18 10.19
C ALA A 163 -15.65 11.09 9.20
N PRO A 164 -16.33 9.94 9.11
CA PRO A 164 -16.04 8.96 8.07
C PRO A 164 -16.24 9.56 6.69
N GLY A 165 -15.27 9.37 5.79
CA GLY A 165 -15.30 9.91 4.43
C GLY A 165 -16.55 9.48 3.67
N ILE A 166 -17.00 8.24 3.87
CA ILE A 166 -18.25 7.70 3.29
C ILE A 166 -19.51 8.49 3.66
N GLN A 167 -19.47 9.34 4.70
CA GLN A 167 -20.58 10.23 5.10
C GLN A 167 -20.47 11.63 4.51
N LEU A 168 -19.32 11.98 3.93
CA LEU A 168 -19.12 13.25 3.25
C LEU A 168 -19.59 13.16 1.80
N ASN A 169 -20.15 14.25 1.28
CA ASN A 169 -20.33 14.44 -0.14
C ASN A 169 -19.08 15.08 -0.77
N TYR A 170 -19.09 15.22 -2.10
CA TYR A 170 -17.99 15.78 -2.89
C TYR A 170 -17.56 17.17 -2.40
N ASP A 171 -18.51 18.10 -2.22
CA ASP A 171 -18.24 19.48 -1.81
C ASP A 171 -17.70 19.55 -0.38
N GLN A 172 -18.25 18.71 0.52
CA GLN A 172 -17.77 18.60 1.90
C GLN A 172 -16.33 18.09 1.93
N LEU A 173 -16.01 17.04 1.18
CA LEU A 173 -14.65 16.54 1.08
C LEU A 173 -13.71 17.58 0.47
N ALA A 174 -14.10 18.23 -0.62
CA ALA A 174 -13.31 19.31 -1.22
C ALA A 174 -13.04 20.46 -0.22
N SER A 175 -14.02 20.77 0.64
CA SER A 175 -13.86 21.79 1.68
C SER A 175 -12.85 21.42 2.78
N VAL A 176 -12.64 20.13 3.04
CA VAL A 176 -11.56 19.65 3.95
C VAL A 176 -10.19 20.06 3.40
N TYR A 177 -10.03 20.04 2.07
CA TYR A 177 -8.75 20.34 1.42
C TYR A 177 -8.54 21.84 1.11
N ALA A 178 -9.60 22.62 0.98
CA ALA A 178 -9.53 24.04 0.63
C ALA A 178 -8.57 24.88 1.50
N PRO A 179 -8.50 24.71 2.83
CA PRO A 179 -7.54 25.43 3.67
C PRO A 179 -6.08 25.11 3.33
N TYR A 180 -5.77 23.83 3.06
CA TYR A 180 -4.42 23.37 2.71
C TYR A 180 -3.99 23.82 1.32
N ILE A 181 -4.94 23.98 0.39
CA ILE A 181 -4.68 24.57 -0.94
C ILE A 181 -4.34 26.06 -0.80
N LYS A 182 -5.13 26.79 0.00
CA LYS A 182 -4.95 28.24 0.18
C LYS A 182 -3.68 28.56 0.96
N ASN A 183 -3.39 27.78 2.00
CA ASN A 183 -2.23 27.92 2.86
C ASN A 183 -1.56 26.54 3.03
N PRO A 184 -0.66 26.16 2.11
CA PRO A 184 0.04 24.89 2.21
C PRO A 184 0.75 24.76 3.56
N PRO A 185 0.67 23.58 4.22
CA PRO A 185 1.42 23.35 5.44
C PRO A 185 2.92 23.47 5.16
N PRO A 186 3.75 23.79 6.17
CA PRO A 186 5.19 23.74 6.00
C PRO A 186 5.63 22.34 5.55
N PRO A 187 6.76 22.21 4.82
CA PRO A 187 7.28 20.91 4.42
C PRO A 187 7.42 19.98 5.63
N LEU A 188 7.04 18.72 5.45
CA LEU A 188 7.21 17.69 6.48
C LEU A 188 8.69 17.52 6.81
N GLU A 189 9.00 17.26 8.08
CA GLU A 189 10.35 16.90 8.49
C GLU A 189 10.79 15.63 7.75
N LEU A 190 12.03 15.65 7.24
CA LEU A 190 12.60 14.53 6.49
C LEU A 190 13.24 13.54 7.48
N PRO A 191 12.83 12.26 7.47
CA PRO A 191 13.40 11.27 8.36
C PRO A 191 14.89 11.03 8.04
N THR A 192 15.66 10.67 9.06
CA THR A 192 17.08 10.30 8.93
C THR A 192 17.37 8.85 9.32
N ALA A 193 16.40 8.20 9.96
CA ALA A 193 16.43 6.81 10.38
C ALA A 193 15.00 6.25 10.36
N VAL A 194 14.88 4.93 10.43
CA VAL A 194 13.61 4.25 10.61
C VAL A 194 13.30 4.06 12.09
N ASP A 195 12.00 4.07 12.42
CA ASP A 195 11.51 3.70 13.75
C ASP A 195 11.05 2.24 13.81
N THR A 196 10.60 1.79 14.98
CA THR A 196 9.90 0.50 15.09
C THR A 196 8.57 0.58 14.34
N PRO A 197 8.19 -0.42 13.52
CA PRO A 197 8.85 -1.72 13.34
C PRO A 197 9.81 -1.82 12.14
N TYR A 198 10.02 -0.76 11.39
CA TYR A 198 10.92 -0.73 10.22
C TYR A 198 12.40 -0.97 10.59
N ASN A 199 12.79 -0.71 11.84
CA ASN A 199 14.11 -1.10 12.37
C ASN A 199 14.38 -2.62 12.38
N LYS A 200 13.37 -3.46 12.11
CA LYS A 200 13.51 -4.91 11.90
C LYS A 200 14.02 -5.29 10.51
N LEU A 201 13.97 -4.38 9.56
CA LEU A 201 14.48 -4.58 8.20
C LEU A 201 16.02 -4.68 8.22
N SER A 202 16.61 -5.21 7.14
CA SER A 202 18.07 -5.20 6.99
C SER A 202 18.59 -3.76 6.93
N PRO A 203 19.85 -3.48 7.33
CA PRO A 203 20.40 -2.13 7.28
C PRO A 203 20.36 -1.48 5.89
N GLU A 204 20.34 -2.28 4.82
CA GLU A 204 20.15 -1.79 3.45
C GLU A 204 18.72 -1.32 3.21
N LEU A 205 17.74 -2.17 3.52
CA LEU A 205 16.32 -1.85 3.36
C LEU A 205 15.89 -0.69 4.28
N GLN A 206 16.51 -0.53 5.45
CA GLN A 206 16.27 0.65 6.30
C GLN A 206 16.72 1.95 5.61
N ARG A 207 17.84 1.94 4.88
CA ARG A 207 18.29 3.12 4.11
C ARG A 207 17.37 3.40 2.94
N ASP A 208 16.92 2.36 2.25
CA ASP A 208 15.98 2.48 1.14
C ASP A 208 14.62 3.00 1.63
N GLU A 209 14.14 2.56 2.80
CA GLU A 209 12.91 3.05 3.42
C GLU A 209 13.02 4.54 3.76
N VAL A 210 14.11 4.96 4.41
CA VAL A 210 14.35 6.38 4.69
C VAL A 210 14.41 7.19 3.39
N TRP A 211 15.07 6.68 2.35
CA TRP A 211 15.09 7.34 1.05
C TRP A 211 13.69 7.47 0.44
N ALA A 212 12.91 6.39 0.42
CA ALA A 212 11.57 6.36 -0.15
C ALA A 212 10.62 7.28 0.60
N GLU A 213 10.70 7.31 1.93
CA GLU A 213 9.90 8.20 2.76
C GLU A 213 10.29 9.67 2.55
N ARG A 214 11.60 9.99 2.50
CA ARG A 214 12.07 11.35 2.17
C ARG A 214 11.57 11.78 0.80
N LEU A 215 11.63 10.87 -0.18
CA LEU A 215 11.15 11.13 -1.54
C LEU A 215 9.66 11.41 -1.54
N TRP A 216 8.86 10.56 -0.90
CA TRP A 216 7.42 10.73 -0.78
C TRP A 216 7.08 12.06 -0.11
N ARG A 217 7.60 12.33 1.10
CA ARG A 217 7.38 13.58 1.86
C ARG A 217 7.79 14.83 1.08
N SER A 218 8.84 14.76 0.25
CA SER A 218 9.27 15.89 -0.60
C SER A 218 8.36 16.14 -1.81
N ARG A 219 7.54 15.15 -2.20
CA ARG A 219 6.69 15.17 -3.39
C ARG A 219 5.20 15.25 -3.08
N VAL A 220 4.78 15.12 -1.82
CA VAL A 220 3.37 15.25 -1.43
C VAL A 220 2.90 16.68 -1.73
N ASP A 221 2.31 16.86 -2.90
CA ASP A 221 1.56 18.05 -3.24
C ASP A 221 0.13 17.87 -2.71
N MET A 222 -0.06 18.20 -1.42
CA MET A 222 -1.36 18.23 -0.74
C MET A 222 -2.52 18.85 -1.56
N PRO A 223 -2.34 19.88 -2.42
CA PRO A 223 -3.40 20.46 -3.24
C PRO A 223 -4.05 19.50 -4.24
N HIS A 224 -3.34 18.46 -4.69
CA HIS A 224 -3.86 17.46 -5.64
C HIS A 224 -4.52 16.27 -4.93
N SER A 225 -4.40 16.18 -3.60
CA SER A 225 -4.80 15.00 -2.83
C SER A 225 -6.31 14.81 -2.68
N TRP A 226 -7.13 15.86 -2.89
CA TRP A 226 -8.57 15.75 -2.71
C TRP A 226 -9.26 14.94 -3.80
N ILE A 227 -8.73 14.90 -5.04
CA ILE A 227 -9.26 14.05 -6.11
C ILE A 227 -8.98 12.57 -5.79
N THR A 228 -7.77 12.27 -5.32
CA THR A 228 -7.43 10.94 -4.81
C THR A 228 -8.29 10.57 -3.59
N ALA A 229 -8.51 11.51 -2.67
CA ALA A 229 -9.39 11.28 -1.52
C ALA A 229 -10.85 11.05 -1.95
N GLU A 230 -11.34 11.77 -2.95
CA GLU A 230 -12.66 11.56 -3.52
C GLU A 230 -12.76 10.18 -4.19
N SER A 231 -11.74 9.76 -4.92
CA SER A 231 -11.68 8.41 -5.48
C SER A 231 -11.70 7.33 -4.39
N TRP A 232 -10.96 7.51 -3.29
CA TRP A 232 -11.04 6.60 -2.13
C TRP A 232 -12.44 6.60 -1.53
N ARG A 233 -13.05 7.78 -1.35
CA ARG A 233 -14.41 7.90 -0.83
C ARG A 233 -15.40 7.14 -1.69
N GLN A 234 -15.34 7.30 -3.01
CA GLN A 234 -16.21 6.62 -3.96
C GLN A 234 -16.06 5.10 -3.87
N GLU A 235 -14.81 4.60 -3.86
CA GLU A 235 -14.58 3.16 -3.75
C GLU A 235 -15.05 2.61 -2.41
N PHE A 236 -14.77 3.28 -1.29
CA PHE A 236 -15.27 2.85 0.02
C PHE A 236 -16.80 2.86 0.11
N VAL A 237 -17.46 3.87 -0.48
CA VAL A 237 -18.93 3.88 -0.59
C VAL A 237 -19.42 2.67 -1.38
N ALA A 238 -18.78 2.35 -2.51
CA ALA A 238 -19.15 1.21 -3.35
C ALA A 238 -18.94 -0.13 -2.62
N LEU A 239 -17.78 -0.31 -1.96
CA LEU A 239 -17.46 -1.50 -1.17
C LEU A 239 -18.44 -1.69 -0.01
N ARG A 240 -18.80 -0.61 0.69
CA ARG A 240 -19.79 -0.66 1.77
C ARG A 240 -21.17 -1.00 1.27
N GLN A 241 -21.62 -0.39 0.18
CA GLN A 241 -22.91 -0.71 -0.43
C GLN A 241 -22.99 -2.18 -0.83
N LEU A 242 -21.93 -2.71 -1.45
CA LEU A 242 -21.84 -4.11 -1.82
C LEU A 242 -21.92 -5.03 -0.59
N ARG A 243 -21.14 -4.74 0.45
CA ARG A 243 -21.14 -5.51 1.71
C ARG A 243 -22.53 -5.54 2.37
N LEU A 244 -23.27 -4.44 2.34
CA LEU A 244 -24.61 -4.37 2.93
C LEU A 244 -25.71 -4.99 2.06
N ALA A 245 -25.56 -4.93 0.74
CA ALA A 245 -26.55 -5.44 -0.20
C ALA A 245 -26.42 -6.95 -0.45
N THR A 246 -25.23 -7.53 -0.26
CA THR A 246 -24.94 -8.91 -0.63
C THR A 246 -24.23 -9.63 0.52
N PRO A 247 -24.93 -10.55 1.23
CA PRO A 247 -24.28 -11.46 2.16
C PRO A 247 -23.17 -12.21 1.44
N HIS A 248 -21.97 -12.28 2.05
CA HIS A 248 -20.80 -12.89 1.44
C HIS A 248 -20.54 -12.36 0.02
N ALA A 249 -20.31 -11.05 -0.10
CA ALA A 249 -20.07 -10.38 -1.38
C ALA A 249 -18.95 -11.00 -2.24
N LEU A 250 -18.05 -11.79 -1.66
CA LEU A 250 -16.99 -12.55 -2.33
C LEU A 250 -17.36 -14.02 -2.58
N GLY A 251 -18.60 -14.44 -2.32
CA GLY A 251 -19.01 -15.83 -2.31
C GLY A 251 -18.18 -16.64 -1.32
N ASP A 252 -17.63 -17.78 -1.78
CA ASP A 252 -16.74 -18.63 -0.99
C ASP A 252 -15.25 -18.42 -1.34
N LEU A 253 -14.88 -17.24 -1.86
CA LEU A 253 -13.48 -16.89 -2.10
C LEU A 253 -12.70 -17.01 -0.77
N PRO A 254 -11.61 -17.80 -0.70
CA PRO A 254 -10.79 -17.91 0.50
C PRO A 254 -10.34 -16.54 1.00
N LEU A 255 -10.63 -16.24 2.27
CA LEU A 255 -10.39 -14.94 2.89
C LEU A 255 -9.88 -15.12 4.31
N ILE A 256 -8.71 -14.53 4.60
CA ILE A 256 -8.25 -14.34 5.99
C ILE A 256 -8.11 -12.85 6.27
N VAL A 257 -8.71 -12.41 7.37
CA VAL A 257 -8.51 -11.07 7.94
C VAL A 257 -7.56 -11.19 9.13
N LEU A 258 -6.41 -10.52 9.03
CA LEU A 258 -5.45 -10.37 10.11
C LEU A 258 -5.70 -9.04 10.80
N ARG A 259 -6.01 -9.09 12.10
CA ARG A 259 -6.28 -7.91 12.92
C ARG A 259 -5.16 -7.68 13.92
N ARG A 260 -4.72 -6.43 14.14
CA ARG A 260 -3.76 -6.12 15.21
C ARG A 260 -4.33 -6.41 16.60
N GLY A 261 -3.44 -6.73 17.54
CA GLY A 261 -3.79 -6.97 18.95
C GLY A 261 -3.59 -5.75 19.84
N ARG A 262 -2.81 -4.75 19.39
CA ARG A 262 -2.47 -3.54 20.14
C ARG A 262 -3.21 -2.31 19.59
N ARG A 263 -3.35 -1.27 20.42
CA ARG A 263 -3.98 0.01 20.07
C ARG A 263 -5.36 -0.15 19.41
N THR A 264 -6.16 -1.09 19.90
CA THR A 264 -7.51 -1.37 19.40
C THR A 264 -8.60 -0.86 20.36
N ASN A 265 -9.84 -0.83 19.88
CA ASN A 265 -11.06 -0.60 20.64
C ASN A 265 -12.20 -1.47 20.07
N ASP A 266 -13.32 -1.58 20.78
CA ASP A 266 -14.43 -2.46 20.40
C ASP A 266 -15.05 -2.11 19.03
N VAL A 267 -15.09 -0.83 18.67
CA VAL A 267 -15.65 -0.37 17.39
C VAL A 267 -14.77 -0.82 16.23
N LEU A 268 -13.47 -0.55 16.32
CA LEU A 268 -12.49 -0.98 15.32
C LEU A 268 -12.49 -2.52 15.19
N ASN A 269 -12.44 -3.22 16.33
CA ASN A 269 -12.45 -4.68 16.37
C ASN A 269 -13.66 -5.27 15.65
N GLN A 270 -14.84 -4.66 15.81
CA GLN A 270 -16.06 -5.09 15.15
C GLN A 270 -16.01 -4.80 13.65
N ARG A 271 -15.58 -3.60 13.25
CA ARG A 271 -15.48 -3.22 11.82
C ARG A 271 -14.51 -4.10 11.05
N GLU A 272 -13.37 -4.43 11.65
CA GLU A 272 -12.41 -5.37 11.05
C GLU A 272 -12.97 -6.80 11.02
N ALA A 273 -13.74 -7.21 12.02
CA ALA A 273 -14.43 -8.51 12.01
C ALA A 273 -15.54 -8.56 10.94
N ASP A 274 -16.21 -7.45 10.64
CA ASP A 274 -17.23 -7.39 9.59
C ASP A 274 -16.64 -7.68 8.19
N LEU A 275 -15.34 -7.42 7.98
CA LEU A 275 -14.66 -7.78 6.74
C LEU A 275 -14.58 -9.31 6.56
N VAL A 276 -14.59 -10.09 7.64
CA VAL A 276 -14.57 -11.56 7.56
C VAL A 276 -15.82 -12.09 6.87
N ALA A 277 -16.97 -11.44 7.10
CA ALA A 277 -18.26 -11.81 6.53
C ALA A 277 -18.36 -11.54 5.03
N LEU A 278 -17.36 -10.90 4.42
CA LEU A 278 -17.29 -10.74 2.96
C LEU A 278 -17.23 -12.09 2.24
N SER A 279 -16.75 -13.15 2.89
CA SER A 279 -16.71 -14.52 2.34
C SER A 279 -17.48 -15.49 3.24
N GLY A 280 -18.14 -16.49 2.63
CA GLY A 280 -18.83 -17.58 3.34
C GLY A 280 -17.86 -18.48 4.11
N VAL A 281 -16.59 -18.47 3.74
CA VAL A 281 -15.49 -19.23 4.36
C VAL A 281 -14.45 -18.34 5.03
N GLY A 282 -14.77 -17.06 5.26
CA GLY A 282 -13.86 -16.09 5.84
C GLY A 282 -13.41 -16.45 7.26
N LYS A 283 -12.15 -16.13 7.58
CA LYS A 283 -11.57 -16.36 8.92
C LYS A 283 -10.92 -15.10 9.49
N LEU A 284 -11.05 -14.93 10.80
CA LEU A 284 -10.34 -13.91 11.57
C LEU A 284 -9.12 -14.51 12.25
N VAL A 285 -7.97 -13.84 12.16
CA VAL A 285 -6.75 -14.17 12.89
C VAL A 285 -6.27 -12.92 13.62
N ILE A 286 -5.99 -13.04 14.92
CA ILE A 286 -5.57 -11.90 15.75
C ILE A 286 -4.05 -11.95 15.94
N ALA A 287 -3.39 -10.89 15.49
CA ALA A 287 -1.97 -10.64 15.69
C ALA A 287 -1.74 -10.00 17.06
N THR A 288 -1.80 -10.79 18.14
CA THR A 288 -1.79 -10.33 19.54
C THR A 288 -0.64 -9.38 19.88
N ASP A 289 0.54 -9.63 19.31
CA ASP A 289 1.77 -8.87 19.55
C ASP A 289 2.14 -7.87 18.45
N SER A 290 1.17 -7.49 17.62
CA SER A 290 1.37 -6.52 16.53
C SER A 290 0.58 -5.25 16.74
N ASP A 291 1.13 -4.19 16.15
CA ASP A 291 0.39 -3.01 15.78
C ASP A 291 0.00 -3.02 14.29
N HIS A 292 -0.30 -1.85 13.72
CA HIS A 292 -0.79 -1.67 12.35
C HIS A 292 0.03 -2.44 11.30
N GLU A 293 1.37 -2.36 11.36
CA GLU A 293 2.27 -3.00 10.40
C GLU A 293 2.53 -4.48 10.79
N ILE A 294 1.49 -5.32 10.82
CA ILE A 294 1.58 -6.74 11.19
C ILE A 294 2.65 -7.47 10.37
N GLN A 295 2.81 -7.12 9.09
CA GLN A 295 3.82 -7.64 8.18
C GLN A 295 5.26 -7.41 8.63
N LEU A 296 5.53 -6.39 9.45
CA LEU A 296 6.83 -6.13 10.06
C LEU A 296 6.94 -6.68 11.48
N TYR A 297 5.86 -6.63 12.27
CA TYR A 297 5.86 -7.15 13.64
C TYR A 297 5.87 -8.67 13.70
N GLN A 298 5.01 -9.32 12.92
CA GLN A 298 4.76 -10.77 12.89
C GLN A 298 4.68 -11.31 11.44
N PRO A 299 5.78 -11.22 10.66
CA PRO A 299 5.81 -11.69 9.27
C PRO A 299 5.48 -13.18 9.10
N ASP A 300 5.80 -14.02 10.10
CA ASP A 300 5.47 -15.45 10.10
C ASP A 300 3.95 -15.68 10.14
N LEU A 301 3.21 -14.84 10.88
CA LEU A 301 1.75 -14.92 10.97
C LEU A 301 1.10 -14.57 9.62
N VAL A 302 1.60 -13.53 8.95
CA VAL A 302 1.16 -13.16 7.60
C VAL A 302 1.48 -14.28 6.60
N GLY A 303 2.70 -14.83 6.66
CA GLY A 303 3.10 -15.96 5.81
C GLY A 303 2.24 -17.20 6.01
N GLN A 304 1.83 -17.49 7.26
CA GLN A 304 0.91 -18.59 7.56
C GLN A 304 -0.49 -18.33 6.99
N ALA A 305 -1.05 -17.14 7.17
CA ALA A 305 -2.35 -16.78 6.59
C ALA A 305 -2.37 -16.94 5.07
N ILE A 306 -1.30 -16.50 4.39
CA ILE A 306 -1.14 -16.68 2.94
C ILE A 306 -1.11 -18.16 2.56
N ARG A 307 -0.38 -18.99 3.33
CA ARG A 307 -0.32 -20.44 3.11
C ARG A 307 -1.70 -21.09 3.25
N ASP A 308 -2.46 -20.69 4.26
CA ASP A 308 -3.79 -21.24 4.54
C ASP A 308 -4.79 -20.88 3.43
N VAL A 309 -4.82 -19.62 2.98
CA VAL A 309 -5.61 -19.17 1.82
C VAL A 309 -5.28 -19.97 0.56
N ILE A 310 -4.00 -20.20 0.28
CA ILE A 310 -3.56 -21.04 -0.86
C ILE A 310 -4.01 -22.50 -0.69
N GLY A 311 -3.98 -23.03 0.53
CA GLY A 311 -4.46 -24.38 0.84
C GLY A 311 -5.95 -24.53 0.51
N GLU A 312 -6.77 -23.57 0.93
CA GLU A 312 -8.22 -23.54 0.68
C GLU A 312 -8.55 -23.39 -0.81
N THR A 313 -7.77 -22.56 -1.52
CA THR A 313 -7.89 -22.40 -2.98
C THR A 313 -7.78 -23.75 -3.71
N LYS A 314 -6.82 -24.59 -3.31
CA LYS A 314 -6.59 -25.90 -3.94
C LYS A 314 -7.74 -26.88 -3.69
N VAL A 315 -8.35 -26.81 -2.50
CA VAL A 315 -9.51 -27.64 -2.15
C VAL A 315 -10.72 -27.24 -3.01
N HIS A 316 -10.99 -25.93 -3.11
CA HIS A 316 -12.14 -25.42 -3.87
C HIS A 316 -12.06 -25.78 -5.37
N LEU A 317 -10.90 -25.58 -6.01
CA LEU A 317 -10.67 -25.96 -7.41
C LEU A 317 -10.73 -27.48 -7.64
N GLY A 318 -10.41 -28.29 -6.62
CA GLY A 318 -10.54 -29.74 -6.68
C GLY A 318 -12.00 -30.22 -6.65
N SER A 319 -12.85 -29.56 -5.88
CA SER A 319 -14.28 -29.89 -5.77
C SER A 319 -15.10 -29.50 -7.00
N SER A 320 -14.76 -28.40 -7.69
CA SER A 320 -15.48 -27.97 -8.90
C SER A 320 -15.21 -28.80 -10.15
N ARG A 321 -14.23 -29.73 -10.14
CA ARG A 321 -13.93 -30.63 -11.27
C ARG A 321 -14.72 -31.94 -11.24
N HIS A 322 -15.60 -32.12 -10.26
CA HIS A 322 -16.41 -33.33 -10.06
C HIS A 322 -17.93 -33.12 -10.23
N LEU A 323 -18.35 -31.98 -10.79
CA LEU A 323 -19.71 -31.70 -11.26
C LEU A 323 -19.68 -31.53 -12.79
#